data_AF-A0A9D7D9D6-F1
#
_entry.id   AF-A0A9D7D9D6-F1
#
_cell.length_a   1.000
_cell.length_b   1.000
_cell.length_c   1.000
_cell.angle_alpha   90.00
_cell.angle_beta   90.00
_cell.angle_gamma   90.00
#
_symmetry.space_group_name_H-M   'P 1'
#
loop_
_entity.id
_entity.type
_entity.pdbx_description
1 polymer ?
#
loop_
_entity_poly.entity_id
_entity_poly.type
_entity_poly.pdbx_seq_one_letter_code
_entity_poly.pdbx_strand_id
1 'polypeptide(L)'
;MRLVLDTNVIIRAIRSPESASAMLIAEALNERITPLVSNALGLEYEAVASRPEHWVAPGFDRLAAERFPDALAEVSEPVNIAFRWRGELPDPSDDMVLEAAINGHAEALVTFNPRHFAGVTEQFGLALRDPRTIGQSGNRIGTGPLTVEIGDEMAEALAKAANDLGETEEQFVQHALAQRLKALEDNPFFARRRKGIDRKAARDWLLGRTGGEPPGPEDEVPPNYTRPR
;
A
#
# COMPACT_ATOMS: atom_id res chain seq x y z
N MET A 1 -8.07 -6.55 7.05
CA MET A 1 -8.48 -5.35 6.28
C MET A 1 -7.40 -5.02 5.27
N ARG A 2 -7.74 -4.76 4.01
CA ARG A 2 -6.79 -4.44 2.93
C ARG A 2 -6.61 -2.93 2.84
N LEU A 3 -5.40 -2.44 3.10
CA LEU A 3 -5.13 -1.01 3.27
C LEU A 3 -3.95 -0.58 2.40
N VAL A 4 -3.99 0.62 1.84
CA VAL A 4 -2.78 1.28 1.34
C VAL A 4 -2.29 2.25 2.40
N LEU A 5 -0.99 2.21 2.69
CA LEU A 5 -0.36 3.15 3.60
C LEU A 5 0.34 4.23 2.78
N ASP A 6 0.08 5.49 3.09
CA ASP A 6 0.82 6.60 2.50
C ASP A 6 2.29 6.57 3.01
N THR A 7 3.21 7.11 2.23
CA THR A 7 4.65 7.21 2.55
C THR A 7 4.88 7.94 3.87
N ASN A 8 4.06 8.94 4.19
CA ASN A 8 4.16 9.65 5.48
C ASN A 8 3.89 8.72 6.69
N VAL A 9 3.04 7.70 6.56
CA VAL A 9 2.77 6.69 7.60
C VAL A 9 4.01 5.83 7.82
N ILE A 10 4.69 5.44 6.74
CA ILE A 10 5.93 4.67 6.80
C ILE A 10 7.03 5.48 7.51
N ILE A 11 7.20 6.75 7.15
CA ILE A 11 8.18 7.64 7.78
C ILE A 11 7.93 7.74 9.28
N ARG A 12 6.67 7.93 9.72
CA ARG A 12 6.37 8.03 11.15
C ARG A 12 6.59 6.73 11.91
N ALA A 13 6.24 5.59 11.32
CA ALA A 13 6.53 4.28 11.89
C ALA A 13 8.03 4.06 12.12
N ILE A 14 8.87 4.54 11.20
CA ILE A 14 10.34 4.50 11.32
C ILE A 14 10.81 5.45 12.43
N ARG A 15 10.32 6.69 12.47
CA ARG A 15 10.79 7.71 13.41
C ARG A 15 10.33 7.50 14.85
N SER A 16 9.20 6.84 15.05
CA SER A 16 8.57 6.69 16.36
C SER A 16 7.99 5.29 16.58
N PRO A 17 8.60 4.44 17.44
CA PRO A 17 8.06 3.12 17.77
C PRO A 17 6.78 3.15 18.64
N GLU A 18 6.43 4.32 19.17
CA GLU A 18 5.24 4.54 19.98
C GLU A 18 4.07 5.11 19.16
N SER A 19 4.29 5.42 17.88
CA SER A 19 3.27 5.94 17.00
C SER A 19 2.17 4.93 16.67
N ALA A 20 0.96 5.43 16.39
CA ALA A 20 -0.11 4.66 15.77
C ALA A 20 0.35 4.07 14.43
N SER A 21 1.17 4.78 13.67
CA SER A 21 1.81 4.27 12.46
C SER A 21 2.67 3.02 12.70
N ALA A 22 3.53 3.01 13.72
CA ALA A 22 4.28 1.81 14.10
C ALA A 22 3.37 0.67 14.57
N MET A 23 2.26 1.00 15.25
CA MET A 23 1.25 0.00 15.62
C MET A 23 0.59 -0.61 14.38
N LEU A 24 0.28 0.16 13.34
CA LEU A 24 -0.28 -0.38 12.08
C LEU A 24 0.65 -1.40 11.44
N ILE A 25 1.95 -1.11 11.37
CA ILE A 25 2.92 -2.07 10.82
C ILE A 25 2.97 -3.33 11.69
N ALA A 26 2.88 -3.20 13.02
CA ALA A 26 2.79 -4.35 13.91
C ALA A 26 1.49 -5.16 13.72
N GLU A 27 0.36 -4.52 13.45
CA GLU A 27 -0.90 -5.20 13.11
C GLU A 27 -0.80 -5.93 11.76
N ALA A 28 -0.05 -5.39 10.79
CA ALA A 28 0.26 -6.07 9.53
C ALA A 28 1.15 -7.30 9.76
N LEU A 29 2.15 -7.18 10.64
CA LEU A 29 3.01 -8.31 11.06
C LEU A 29 2.26 -9.42 11.79
N ASN A 30 1.10 -9.07 12.39
CA ASN A 30 0.16 -10.01 12.99
C ASN A 30 -0.96 -10.47 12.03
N GLU A 31 -0.89 -10.11 10.74
CA GLU A 31 -1.86 -10.46 9.70
C GLU A 31 -3.30 -9.96 9.98
N ARG A 32 -3.47 -8.94 10.83
CA ARG A 32 -4.79 -8.35 11.11
C ARG A 32 -5.17 -7.31 10.06
N ILE A 33 -4.16 -6.66 9.47
CA ILE A 33 -4.28 -5.87 8.26
C ILE A 33 -3.37 -6.42 7.17
N THR A 34 -3.71 -6.15 5.91
CA THR A 34 -2.95 -6.55 4.73
C THR A 34 -2.61 -5.28 3.96
N PRO A 35 -1.37 -4.77 4.05
CA PRO A 35 -0.95 -3.66 3.24
C PRO A 35 -0.98 -4.05 1.75
N LEU A 36 -1.49 -3.16 0.91
CA LEU A 36 -1.49 -3.29 -0.54
C LEU A 36 -0.37 -2.43 -1.08
N VAL A 37 0.60 -3.05 -1.77
CA VAL A 37 1.81 -2.34 -2.19
C VAL A 37 2.12 -2.63 -3.65
N SER A 38 2.19 -1.58 -4.46
CA SER A 38 2.67 -1.67 -5.84
C SER A 38 4.19 -1.66 -5.89
N ASN A 39 4.78 -2.03 -7.02
CA ASN A 39 6.24 -1.98 -7.18
C ASN A 39 6.80 -0.56 -6.96
N ALA A 40 6.14 0.48 -7.49
CA ALA A 40 6.55 1.86 -7.30
C ALA A 40 6.49 2.29 -5.82
N LEU A 41 5.38 1.96 -5.15
CA LEU A 41 5.18 2.29 -3.74
C LEU A 41 6.17 1.56 -2.83
N GLY A 42 6.48 0.29 -3.13
CA GLY A 42 7.49 -0.47 -2.40
C GLY A 42 8.90 0.13 -2.54
N LEU A 43 9.25 0.60 -3.74
CA LEU A 43 10.52 1.30 -3.97
C LEU A 43 10.57 2.65 -3.23
N GLU A 44 9.46 3.38 -3.15
CA GLU A 44 9.37 4.60 -2.36
C GLU A 44 9.60 4.31 -0.87
N TYR A 45 8.98 3.25 -0.33
CA TYR A 45 9.20 2.82 1.05
C TYR A 45 10.67 2.48 1.34
N GLU A 46 11.33 1.77 0.42
CA GLU A 46 12.76 1.47 0.51
C GLU A 46 13.60 2.75 0.48
N ALA A 47 13.26 3.69 -0.41
CA ALA A 47 13.97 4.95 -0.52
C ALA A 47 13.86 5.77 0.76
N VAL A 48 12.66 5.92 1.34
CA VAL A 48 12.49 6.66 2.60
C VAL A 48 13.10 5.91 3.78
N ALA A 49 12.99 4.58 3.85
CA ALA A 49 13.62 3.81 4.92
C ALA A 49 15.15 3.94 4.90
N SER A 50 15.75 4.11 3.73
CA SER A 50 17.20 4.22 3.56
C SER A 50 17.77 5.61 3.88
N ARG A 51 16.93 6.62 4.10
CA ARG A 51 17.34 8.00 4.40
C ARG A 51 17.75 8.16 5.87
N PRO A 52 19.02 8.47 6.18
CA PRO A 52 19.49 8.56 7.56
C PRO A 52 18.80 9.63 8.40
N GLU A 53 18.21 10.68 7.79
CA GLU A 53 17.45 11.69 8.54
C GLU A 53 16.18 11.16 9.22
N HIS A 54 15.75 9.94 8.89
CA HIS A 54 14.62 9.28 9.55
C HIS A 54 15.04 8.31 10.66
N TRP A 55 16.33 8.03 10.81
CA TRP A 55 16.90 7.09 11.78
C TRP A 55 17.07 7.71 13.17
N VAL A 56 16.05 8.44 13.61
CA VAL A 56 16.05 9.20 14.87
C VAL A 56 15.72 8.32 16.08
N ALA A 57 15.03 7.20 15.86
CA ALA A 57 14.72 6.21 16.89
C ALA A 57 15.91 5.26 17.10
N PRO A 58 16.45 5.16 18.33
CA PRO A 58 17.46 4.15 18.65
C PRO A 58 17.03 2.74 18.23
N GLY A 59 17.94 2.00 17.60
CA GLY A 59 17.67 0.66 17.07
C GLY A 59 17.13 0.62 15.64
N PHE A 60 16.92 1.77 15.00
CA PHE A 60 16.75 1.86 13.54
C PHE A 60 18.06 2.35 12.90
N ASP A 61 18.95 1.43 12.59
CA ASP A 61 20.22 1.67 11.92
C ASP A 61 20.17 1.30 10.42
N ARG A 62 21.33 1.29 9.75
CA ARG A 62 21.43 0.88 8.35
C ARG A 62 20.91 -0.54 8.10
N LEU A 63 21.18 -1.47 9.00
CA LEU A 63 20.73 -2.85 8.86
C LEU A 63 19.21 -2.94 9.03
N ALA A 64 18.65 -2.18 9.96
CA ALA A 64 17.20 -2.01 10.08
C ALA A 64 16.57 -1.40 8.83
N ALA A 65 17.18 -0.37 8.25
CA ALA A 65 16.72 0.25 7.00
C ALA A 65 16.69 -0.74 5.83
N GLU A 66 17.62 -1.69 5.79
CA GLU A 66 17.63 -2.77 4.79
C GLU A 66 16.56 -3.84 5.07
N ARG A 67 16.31 -4.17 6.34
CA ARG A 67 15.36 -5.23 6.76
C ARG A 67 13.91 -4.79 6.84
N PHE A 68 13.66 -3.51 7.10
CA PHE A 68 12.31 -2.99 7.28
C PHE A 68 11.45 -3.16 6.00
N PRO A 69 11.94 -2.86 4.78
CA PRO A 69 11.22 -3.16 3.54
C PRO A 69 11.03 -4.66 3.30
N ASP A 70 11.96 -5.53 3.72
CA ASP A 70 11.79 -7.00 3.66
C ASP A 70 10.59 -7.43 4.52
N ALA A 71 10.47 -6.86 5.73
CA ALA A 71 9.37 -7.15 6.64
C ALA A 71 8.01 -6.67 6.10
N LEU A 72 7.97 -5.47 5.51
CA LEU A 72 6.77 -4.98 4.85
C LEU A 72 6.37 -5.83 3.65
N ALA A 73 7.32 -6.19 2.78
CA ALA A 73 7.05 -7.00 1.59
C ALA A 73 6.50 -8.39 1.93
N GLU A 74 6.93 -8.95 3.07
CA GLU A 74 6.46 -10.25 3.57
C GLU A 74 4.97 -10.24 3.93
N VAL A 75 4.47 -9.12 4.47
CA VAL A 75 3.08 -9.01 4.95
C VAL A 75 2.16 -8.24 4.02
N SER A 76 2.73 -7.64 2.96
CA SER A 76 1.98 -6.90 1.95
C SER A 76 1.49 -7.81 0.83
N GLU A 77 0.34 -7.52 0.25
CA GLU A 77 -0.14 -8.09 -1.01
C GLU A 77 0.35 -7.22 -2.18
N PRO A 78 0.96 -7.82 -3.23
CA PRO A 78 1.42 -7.08 -4.39
C PRO A 78 0.25 -6.56 -5.21
N VAL A 79 0.28 -5.26 -5.52
CA VAL A 79 -0.68 -4.63 -6.44
C VAL A 79 -0.02 -4.35 -7.78
N ASN A 80 -0.63 -4.85 -8.84
CA ASN A 80 -0.19 -4.60 -10.20
C ASN A 80 -1.02 -3.49 -10.83
N ILE A 81 -0.39 -2.36 -11.11
CA ILE A 81 -1.04 -1.19 -11.70
C ILE A 81 -1.42 -1.50 -13.15
N ALA A 82 -2.71 -1.67 -13.41
CA ALA A 82 -3.27 -1.87 -14.75
C ALA A 82 -3.37 -0.55 -15.50
N PHE A 83 -3.68 0.50 -14.75
CA PHE A 83 -4.00 1.81 -15.25
C PHE A 83 -3.43 2.87 -14.32
N ARG A 84 -2.90 3.95 -14.92
CA ARG A 84 -2.25 5.04 -14.20
C ARG A 84 -3.19 6.24 -14.14
N TRP A 85 -3.25 6.86 -12.97
CA TRP A 85 -4.04 8.05 -12.72
C TRP A 85 -3.03 9.17 -12.50
N ARG A 86 -2.78 9.98 -13.55
CA ARG A 86 -1.78 11.06 -13.52
C ARG A 86 -2.45 12.42 -13.56
N GLY A 87 -2.05 13.30 -12.65
CA GLY A 87 -2.39 14.73 -12.71
C GLY A 87 -3.76 15.10 -12.16
N GLU A 88 -4.42 14.17 -11.46
CA GLU A 88 -5.67 14.42 -10.74
C GLU A 88 -5.42 14.90 -9.30
N LEU A 89 -4.25 14.59 -8.74
CA LEU A 89 -3.85 15.04 -7.41
C LEU A 89 -2.98 16.30 -7.46
N PRO A 90 -3.06 17.17 -6.43
CA PRO A 90 -2.20 18.35 -6.34
C PRO A 90 -0.70 18.02 -6.27
N ASP A 91 -0.36 16.87 -5.68
CA ASP A 91 1.02 16.37 -5.58
C ASP A 91 1.18 15.12 -6.46
N PRO A 92 1.98 15.18 -7.54
CA PRO A 92 2.21 14.03 -8.41
C PRO A 92 2.87 12.82 -7.72
N SER A 93 3.49 13.00 -6.55
CA SER A 93 4.04 11.88 -5.78
C SER A 93 2.94 11.07 -5.07
N ASP A 94 1.78 11.65 -4.83
CA ASP A 94 0.62 10.97 -4.23
C ASP A 94 -0.11 10.06 -5.24
N ASP A 95 0.08 10.28 -6.54
CA ASP A 95 -0.57 9.50 -7.61
C ASP A 95 -0.27 8.00 -7.45
N MET A 96 0.97 7.62 -7.11
CA MET A 96 1.33 6.21 -6.95
C MET A 96 0.63 5.53 -5.76
N VAL A 97 0.31 6.30 -4.71
CA VAL A 97 -0.41 5.81 -3.53
C VAL A 97 -1.88 5.58 -3.90
N LEU A 98 -2.49 6.54 -4.60
CA LEU A 98 -3.86 6.42 -5.11
C LEU A 98 -3.99 5.27 -6.11
N GLU A 99 -3.06 5.16 -7.07
CA GLU A 99 -3.01 4.10 -8.07
C GLU A 99 -2.98 2.71 -7.40
N ALA A 100 -2.13 2.54 -6.37
CA ALA A 100 -2.07 1.30 -5.61
C ALA A 100 -3.40 1.00 -4.89
N ALA A 101 -4.07 2.03 -4.37
CA ALA A 101 -5.32 1.85 -3.64
C ALA A 101 -6.47 1.45 -4.55
N ILE A 102 -6.59 2.11 -5.71
CA ILE A 102 -7.65 1.81 -6.68
C ILE A 102 -7.41 0.45 -7.35
N ASN A 103 -6.21 0.23 -7.91
CA ASN A 103 -5.88 -1.03 -8.60
C ASN A 103 -5.87 -2.22 -7.63
N GLY A 104 -5.56 -1.97 -6.36
CA GLY A 104 -5.55 -2.97 -5.31
C GLY A 104 -6.93 -3.26 -4.73
N HIS A 105 -7.96 -2.47 -5.04
CA HIS A 105 -9.26 -2.52 -4.35
C HIS A 105 -9.10 -2.39 -2.82
N ALA A 106 -8.37 -1.37 -2.38
CA ALA A 106 -8.17 -1.09 -0.97
C ALA A 106 -9.50 -0.76 -0.29
N GLU A 107 -9.68 -1.26 0.93
CA GLU A 107 -10.81 -0.85 1.79
C GLU A 107 -10.61 0.59 2.29
N ALA A 108 -9.35 1.02 2.47
CA ALA A 108 -9.00 2.39 2.78
C ALA A 108 -7.56 2.76 2.40
N LEU A 109 -7.34 4.05 2.17
CA LEU A 109 -6.03 4.69 2.10
C LEU A 109 -5.78 5.42 3.44
N VAL A 110 -4.67 5.08 4.08
CA VAL A 110 -4.26 5.63 5.38
C VAL A 110 -3.22 6.73 5.15
N THR A 111 -3.53 7.96 5.57
CA THR A 111 -2.68 9.14 5.32
C THR A 111 -2.84 10.20 6.40
N PHE A 112 -1.80 11.02 6.61
CA PHE A 112 -1.88 12.25 7.41
C PHE A 112 -2.32 13.47 6.60
N ASN A 113 -2.39 13.36 5.27
CA ASN A 113 -2.71 14.46 4.36
C ASN A 113 -4.02 14.19 3.60
N PRO A 114 -5.17 13.96 4.29
CA PRO A 114 -6.41 13.57 3.63
C PRO A 114 -6.89 14.58 2.59
N ARG A 115 -6.50 15.85 2.73
CA ARG A 115 -6.83 16.94 1.82
C ARG A 115 -6.25 16.75 0.42
N HIS A 116 -5.12 16.03 0.30
CA HIS A 116 -4.49 15.77 -1.00
C HIS A 116 -5.33 14.80 -1.83
N PHE A 117 -6.07 13.91 -1.17
CA PHE A 117 -6.84 12.82 -1.79
C PHE A 117 -8.37 13.06 -1.78
N ALA A 118 -8.83 14.07 -1.05
CA ALA A 118 -10.24 14.39 -0.91
C ALA A 118 -10.86 14.76 -2.27
N GLY A 119 -12.10 14.33 -2.51
CA GLY A 119 -12.81 14.55 -3.77
C GLY A 119 -12.46 13.56 -4.89
N VAL A 120 -11.21 13.11 -5.00
CA VAL A 120 -10.83 12.05 -5.98
C VAL A 120 -11.19 10.67 -5.43
N THR A 121 -10.81 10.37 -4.19
CA THR A 121 -11.07 9.07 -3.54
C THR A 121 -12.57 8.72 -3.46
N GLU A 122 -13.43 9.71 -3.27
CA GLU A 122 -14.89 9.56 -3.21
C GLU A 122 -15.48 9.01 -4.52
N GLN A 123 -14.91 9.40 -5.67
CA GLN A 123 -15.33 8.92 -6.99
C GLN A 123 -15.09 7.42 -7.18
N PHE A 124 -14.14 6.85 -6.41
CA PHE A 124 -13.76 5.45 -6.45
C PHE A 124 -14.26 4.66 -5.25
N GLY A 125 -15.08 5.26 -4.38
CA GLY A 125 -15.56 4.61 -3.15
C GLY A 125 -14.44 4.28 -2.15
N LEU A 126 -13.29 4.95 -2.25
CA LEU A 126 -12.11 4.69 -1.42
C LEU A 126 -12.18 5.52 -0.13
N ALA A 127 -12.19 4.85 1.02
CA ALA A 127 -12.22 5.54 2.31
C ALA A 127 -10.84 6.12 2.67
N LEU A 128 -10.81 7.36 3.14
CA LEU A 128 -9.64 7.95 3.78
C LEU A 128 -9.67 7.71 5.29
N ARG A 129 -8.57 7.22 5.85
CA ARG A 129 -8.48 6.89 7.28
C ARG A 129 -7.23 7.49 7.93
N ASP A 130 -7.40 7.90 9.17
CA ASP A 130 -6.32 8.30 10.06
C ASP A 130 -5.77 7.05 10.77
N PRO A 131 -4.43 6.91 10.93
CA PRO A 131 -3.82 5.75 11.58
C PRO A 131 -4.41 5.36 12.93
N ARG A 132 -4.87 6.33 13.72
CA ARG A 132 -5.44 6.14 15.06
C ARG A 132 -6.77 5.38 15.04
N THR A 133 -7.45 5.35 13.90
CA THR A 133 -8.84 4.87 13.79
C THR A 133 -8.98 3.43 13.27
N ILE A 134 -7.91 2.86 12.71
CA ILE A 134 -7.96 1.55 12.04
C ILE A 134 -8.13 0.39 13.02
N GLY A 135 -7.62 0.50 14.25
CA GLY A 135 -7.67 -0.57 15.27
C GLY A 135 -9.03 -0.80 15.93
N GLN A 136 -10.06 -0.02 15.60
CA GLN A 136 -11.36 -0.04 16.31
C GLN A 136 -12.51 -0.71 15.56
N SER A 137 -12.32 -1.15 14.31
CA SER A 137 -13.42 -1.65 13.46
C SER A 137 -13.11 -3.03 12.89
N GLY A 138 -13.56 -4.07 13.59
CA GLY A 138 -13.54 -5.46 13.11
C GLY A 138 -14.60 -5.78 12.05
N ASN A 139 -14.90 -4.84 11.13
CA ASN A 139 -15.92 -5.07 10.11
C ASN A 139 -15.26 -5.33 8.75
N ARG A 140 -15.44 -6.57 8.25
CA ARG A 140 -15.02 -6.98 6.92
C ARG A 140 -15.98 -6.34 5.91
N ILE A 141 -15.50 -5.46 5.04
CA ILE A 141 -16.29 -5.02 3.89
C ILE A 141 -16.26 -6.13 2.85
N GLY A 142 -17.44 -6.46 2.31
CA GLY A 142 -17.63 -7.59 1.39
C GLY A 142 -16.84 -7.42 0.10
N THR A 143 -16.01 -8.42 -0.21
CA THR A 143 -15.40 -8.63 -1.52
C THR A 143 -16.44 -9.22 -2.47
N GLY A 144 -17.40 -8.42 -2.91
CA GLY A 144 -18.26 -8.77 -4.04
C GLY A 144 -17.53 -8.48 -5.35
N PRO A 145 -17.60 -9.35 -6.37
CA PRO A 145 -17.03 -9.03 -7.68
C PRO A 145 -17.76 -7.81 -8.25
N LEU A 146 -16.99 -6.78 -8.63
CA LEU A 146 -17.48 -5.69 -9.47
C LEU A 146 -17.79 -6.26 -10.85
N THR A 147 -19.06 -6.24 -11.25
CA THR A 147 -19.44 -6.47 -12.63
C THR A 147 -19.11 -5.20 -13.40
N VAL A 148 -18.00 -5.23 -14.16
CA VAL A 148 -17.65 -4.15 -15.08
C VAL A 148 -18.28 -4.49 -16.43
N GLU A 149 -19.30 -3.73 -16.81
CA GLU A 149 -19.79 -3.76 -18.19
C GLU A 149 -18.78 -3.03 -19.08
N ILE A 150 -18.34 -3.69 -20.17
CA ILE A 150 -17.51 -3.04 -21.18
C ILE A 150 -18.42 -2.06 -21.91
N GLY A 151 -18.25 -0.76 -21.64
CA GLY A 151 -19.00 0.29 -22.33
C GLY A 151 -18.69 0.34 -23.83
N ASP A 152 -19.62 0.89 -24.61
CA ASP A 152 -19.55 0.93 -26.08
C ASP A 152 -18.23 1.49 -26.62
N GLU A 153 -17.66 2.50 -25.96
CA GLU A 153 -16.38 3.12 -26.31
C GLU A 153 -15.20 2.14 -26.21
N MET A 154 -15.19 1.28 -25.18
CA MET A 154 -14.15 0.27 -24.99
C MET A 154 -14.29 -0.87 -26.01
N ALA A 155 -15.54 -1.23 -26.36
CA ALA A 155 -15.80 -2.22 -27.40
C ALA A 155 -15.32 -1.73 -28.78
N GLU A 156 -15.59 -0.46 -29.13
CA GLU A 156 -15.08 0.14 -30.37
C GLU A 156 -13.54 0.21 -30.39
N ALA A 157 -12.93 0.62 -29.28
CA ALA A 157 -11.46 0.65 -29.16
C ALA A 157 -10.84 -0.74 -29.31
N LEU A 158 -11.49 -1.77 -28.75
CA LEU A 158 -11.05 -3.17 -28.85
C LEU A 158 -11.13 -3.69 -30.29
N ALA A 159 -12.27 -3.49 -30.96
CA ALA A 159 -12.46 -3.90 -32.35
C ALA A 159 -11.42 -3.25 -33.28
N LYS A 160 -11.15 -1.96 -33.09
CA LYS A 160 -10.12 -1.23 -33.82
C LYS A 160 -8.72 -1.81 -33.57
N ALA A 161 -8.35 -2.05 -32.30
CA ALA A 161 -7.03 -2.55 -31.95
C ALA A 161 -6.77 -3.97 -32.48
N ALA A 162 -7.79 -4.85 -32.42
CA ALA A 162 -7.72 -6.19 -32.99
C ALA A 162 -7.47 -6.16 -34.51
N ASN A 163 -8.23 -5.32 -35.22
CA ASN A 163 -8.06 -5.16 -36.67
C ASN A 163 -6.69 -4.58 -37.07
N ASP A 164 -6.18 -3.59 -36.33
CA ASP A 164 -4.86 -2.98 -36.56
C ASP A 164 -3.72 -4.03 -36.41
N LEU A 165 -3.92 -5.05 -35.58
CA LEU A 165 -2.98 -6.16 -35.37
C LEU A 165 -3.25 -7.37 -36.29
N GLY A 166 -4.33 -7.35 -37.07
CA GLY A 166 -4.75 -8.48 -37.89
C GLY A 166 -5.24 -9.69 -37.08
N GLU A 167 -5.71 -9.46 -35.85
CA GLU A 167 -6.22 -10.48 -34.94
C GLU A 167 -7.76 -10.41 -34.86
N THR A 168 -8.40 -11.51 -34.45
CA THR A 168 -9.81 -11.46 -34.04
C THR A 168 -9.93 -10.78 -32.66
N GLU A 169 -11.09 -10.19 -32.35
CA GLU A 169 -11.35 -9.58 -31.03
C GLU A 169 -11.11 -10.55 -29.87
N GLU A 170 -11.53 -11.82 -30.01
CA GLU A 170 -11.31 -12.85 -28.98
C GLU A 170 -9.82 -13.20 -28.81
N GLN A 171 -9.05 -13.28 -29.90
CA GLN A 171 -7.60 -13.49 -29.82
C GLN A 171 -6.90 -12.30 -29.16
N PHE A 172 -7.31 -11.08 -29.52
CA PHE A 172 -6.78 -9.87 -28.90
C PHE A 172 -7.07 -9.85 -27.38
N VAL A 173 -8.28 -10.20 -26.96
CA VAL A 173 -8.63 -10.34 -25.53
C VAL A 173 -7.77 -11.41 -24.85
N GLN A 174 -7.60 -12.58 -25.47
CA GLN A 174 -6.79 -13.65 -24.88
C GLN A 174 -5.32 -13.26 -24.76
N HIS A 175 -4.74 -12.62 -25.78
CA HIS A 175 -3.37 -12.12 -25.73
C HIS A 175 -3.22 -11.00 -24.70
N ALA A 176 -4.12 -10.04 -24.67
CA ALA A 176 -4.12 -8.95 -23.69
C ALA A 176 -4.25 -9.51 -22.26
N LEU A 177 -5.12 -10.49 -22.04
CA LEU A 177 -5.27 -11.17 -20.75
C LEU A 177 -4.02 -11.95 -20.38
N ALA A 178 -3.42 -12.70 -21.31
CA ALA A 178 -2.18 -13.44 -21.07
C ALA A 178 -1.00 -12.52 -20.76
N GLN A 179 -0.85 -11.42 -21.49
CA GLN A 179 0.14 -10.38 -21.22
C GLN A 179 -0.12 -9.74 -19.85
N ARG A 180 -1.38 -9.47 -19.53
CA ARG A 180 -1.77 -8.91 -18.23
C ARG A 180 -1.44 -9.88 -17.11
N LEU A 181 -1.80 -11.16 -17.22
CA LEU A 181 -1.50 -12.23 -16.25
C LEU A 181 0.01 -12.37 -16.04
N LYS A 182 0.82 -12.38 -17.10
CA LYS A 182 2.28 -12.41 -17.00
C LYS A 182 2.85 -11.18 -16.29
N ALA A 183 2.32 -9.99 -16.60
CA ALA A 183 2.66 -8.77 -15.88
C ALA A 183 2.15 -8.78 -14.42
N LEU A 184 1.19 -9.64 -14.06
CA LEU A 184 0.78 -9.83 -12.67
C LEU A 184 1.80 -10.67 -11.87
N GLU A 185 2.53 -11.56 -12.55
CA GLU A 185 3.54 -12.44 -11.95
C GLU A 185 4.88 -11.71 -11.71
N ASP A 186 5.22 -10.74 -12.57
CA ASP A 186 6.47 -9.96 -12.48
C ASP A 186 6.35 -8.78 -11.50
N ASN A 187 6.58 -9.04 -10.21
CA ASN A 187 6.73 -7.98 -9.21
C ASN A 187 8.16 -7.95 -8.62
N PRO A 188 9.10 -7.18 -9.20
CA PRO A 188 10.53 -7.25 -8.88
C PRO A 188 10.85 -6.76 -7.47
N PHE A 189 10.07 -5.82 -6.92
CA PHE A 189 10.20 -5.43 -5.52
C PHE A 189 9.98 -6.65 -4.60
N PHE A 190 8.87 -7.36 -4.77
CA PHE A 190 8.53 -8.49 -3.90
C PHE A 190 9.44 -9.70 -4.14
N ALA A 191 9.80 -10.00 -5.40
CA ALA A 191 10.73 -11.07 -5.72
C ALA A 191 12.10 -10.90 -5.03
N ARG A 192 12.55 -9.66 -4.86
CA ARG A 192 13.80 -9.32 -4.16
C ARG A 192 13.67 -9.33 -2.63
N ARG A 193 12.48 -9.05 -2.10
CA ARG A 193 12.26 -8.66 -0.70
C ARG A 193 11.59 -9.74 0.15
N ARG A 194 10.73 -10.60 -0.43
CA ARG A 194 10.10 -11.73 0.28
C ARG A 194 11.11 -12.86 0.49
N LYS A 195 11.69 -12.89 1.69
CA LYS A 195 12.73 -13.86 2.07
C LYS A 195 12.29 -14.81 3.17
N GLY A 196 11.00 -14.82 3.54
CA GLY A 196 10.50 -15.66 4.64
C GLY A 196 11.04 -15.20 5.99
N ILE A 197 10.76 -13.95 6.35
CA ILE A 197 11.26 -13.37 7.61
C ILE A 197 10.47 -13.87 8.83
N ASP A 198 11.11 -13.88 10.00
CA ASP A 198 10.40 -14.09 11.27
C ASP A 198 9.59 -12.82 11.61
N ARG A 199 8.29 -12.89 11.33
CA ARG A 199 7.35 -11.77 11.53
C ARG A 199 7.22 -11.36 12.99
N LYS A 200 7.29 -12.32 13.91
CA LYS A 200 7.23 -12.02 15.36
C LYS A 200 8.49 -11.28 15.79
N ALA A 201 9.66 -11.75 15.37
CA ALA A 201 10.92 -11.05 15.66
C ALA A 201 10.95 -9.64 15.03
N ALA A 202 10.46 -9.48 13.80
CA ALA A 202 10.36 -8.17 13.15
C ALA A 202 9.43 -7.21 13.91
N ARG A 203 8.30 -7.71 14.40
CA ARG A 203 7.34 -6.94 15.21
C ARG A 203 7.92 -6.54 16.55
N ASP A 204 8.49 -7.51 17.27
CA ASP A 204 9.09 -7.30 18.59
C ASP A 204 10.27 -6.32 18.50
N TRP A 205 11.06 -6.39 17.42
CA TRP A 205 12.07 -5.38 17.09
C TRP A 205 11.43 -4.01 16.86
N LEU A 206 10.44 -3.90 15.96
CA LEU A 206 9.84 -2.63 15.58
C LEU A 206 9.28 -1.86 16.80
N LEU A 207 8.55 -2.57 17.67
CA LEU A 207 7.86 -2.02 18.84
C LEU A 207 8.72 -1.97 20.11
N GLY A 208 9.83 -2.71 20.14
CA GLY A 208 10.78 -2.78 21.26
C GLY A 208 11.88 -1.72 21.21
N ARG A 209 11.97 -0.94 20.12
CA ARG A 209 12.83 0.25 20.06
C ARG A 209 12.41 1.27 21.13
N THR A 210 13.38 1.91 21.76
CA THR A 210 13.16 2.91 22.81
C THR A 210 13.68 4.27 22.36
N GLY A 211 12.91 5.33 22.56
CA GLY A 211 13.25 6.69 22.12
C GLY A 211 12.79 6.99 20.69
N GLY A 212 13.38 8.01 20.07
CA GLY A 212 12.93 8.56 18.80
C GLY A 212 12.15 9.86 18.97
N GLU A 213 11.46 10.27 17.92
CA GLU A 213 10.59 11.45 17.99
C GLU A 213 9.26 11.05 18.66
N PRO A 214 8.78 11.81 19.66
CA PRO A 214 7.46 11.56 20.21
C PRO A 214 6.42 11.65 19.08
N PRO A 215 5.41 10.77 19.05
CA PRO A 215 4.38 10.85 18.03
C PRO A 215 3.71 12.23 18.08
N GLY A 216 3.48 12.83 16.91
CA GLY A 216 2.67 14.04 16.82
C GLY A 216 1.21 13.76 17.22
N PRO A 217 0.41 14.79 17.56
CA PRO A 217 -0.96 14.62 18.06
C PRO A 217 -1.88 13.77 17.15
N GLU A 218 -1.67 13.83 15.84
CA GLU A 218 -2.39 13.06 14.83
C GLU A 218 -1.94 11.58 14.72
N ASP A 219 -0.85 11.19 15.37
CA ASP A 219 -0.26 9.85 15.31
C ASP A 219 -0.05 9.22 16.70
N GLU A 220 -0.61 9.85 17.74
CA GLU A 220 -0.65 9.29 19.09
C GLU A 220 -1.57 8.07 19.14
N VAL A 221 -1.11 7.01 19.82
CA VAL A 221 -1.93 5.82 20.06
C VAL A 221 -3.12 6.19 20.96
N PRO A 222 -4.38 5.92 20.56
CA PRO A 222 -5.55 6.24 21.38
C PRO A 222 -5.48 5.62 22.78
N PRO A 223 -6.02 6.27 23.83
CA PRO A 223 -5.95 5.76 25.21
C PRO A 223 -6.56 4.38 25.42
N ASN A 224 -7.50 3.97 24.56
CA ASN A 224 -8.18 2.68 24.60
C ASN A 224 -7.57 1.63 23.66
N TYR A 225 -6.46 1.94 22.98
CA TYR A 225 -5.80 1.02 22.06
C TYR A 225 -5.07 -0.08 22.84
N THR A 226 -5.39 -1.33 22.54
CA THR A 226 -4.66 -2.47 23.10
C THR A 226 -3.50 -2.81 22.21
N ARG A 227 -2.27 -2.59 22.69
CA ARG A 227 -1.05 -2.89 21.93
C ARG A 227 -1.05 -4.37 21.52
N PRO A 228 -0.78 -4.71 20.23
CA PRO A 228 -0.66 -6.09 19.81
C PRO A 228 0.38 -6.83 20.65
N ARG A 229 0.01 -8.01 21.19
CA ARG A 229 0.91 -8.93 21.89
C ARG A 229 1.58 -9.90 20.95
#